data_AF-A0A3A4XES3-F1
#
_entry.id   AF-A0A3A4XES3-F1
#
_cell.length_a   1.000
_cell.length_b   1.000
_cell.length_c   1.000
_cell.angle_alpha   90.00
_cell.angle_beta   90.00
_cell.angle_gamma   90.00
#
_symmetry.space_group_name_H-M   'P 1'
#
loop_
_entity.id
_entity.type
_entity.pdbx_description
1 polymer ?
#
loop_
_entity_poly.entity_id
_entity_poly.type
_entity_poly.pdbx_seq_one_letter_code
_entity_poly.pdbx_strand_id
1 'polypeptide(L)'
;MGGLEKKQHDPARTEKLRTTRQRRMILDELRKRNTHPTADVLYEKVRKRLPRISLGTVYRNLEILTAQGEIQTLEISGSQKRYDGVPQKHYHIRCLHCGSMDDAPIAPLNRLEDALYGATVYTILGHRLEFVGLCPACSKKEEVRRLVEQDLNLPTESSGP
;
A
#
# COMPACT_ATOMS: atom_id res chain seq x y z
N MET A 1 29.56 -35.55 3.78
CA MET A 1 29.65 -34.10 3.99
C MET A 1 28.73 -33.44 2.97
N GLY A 2 27.49 -33.15 3.37
CA GLY A 2 26.53 -32.40 2.57
C GLY A 2 26.65 -30.89 2.86
N GLY A 3 26.26 -30.07 1.89
CA GLY A 3 26.23 -28.61 2.04
C GLY A 3 26.21 -27.91 0.67
N LEU A 4 25.04 -27.90 0.03
CA LEU A 4 24.23 -26.68 -0.19
C LEU A 4 24.71 -25.82 -1.37
N GLU A 5 24.47 -26.34 -2.58
CA GLU A 5 24.44 -25.55 -3.80
C GLU A 5 23.29 -24.54 -3.71
N LYS A 6 23.64 -23.26 -3.75
CA LYS A 6 22.70 -22.13 -3.78
C LYS A 6 21.87 -22.22 -5.06
N LYS A 7 20.58 -22.59 -4.94
CA LYS A 7 19.61 -22.51 -6.02
C LYS A 7 19.45 -21.05 -6.44
N GLN A 8 20.04 -20.70 -7.57
CA GLN A 8 19.78 -19.47 -8.30
C GLN A 8 18.30 -19.46 -8.72
N HIS A 9 17.58 -18.42 -8.33
CA HIS A 9 16.19 -18.22 -8.72
C HIS A 9 16.18 -17.67 -10.15
N ASP A 10 15.83 -18.53 -11.11
CA ASP A 10 15.74 -18.22 -12.53
C ASP A 10 14.47 -17.37 -12.81
N PRO A 11 14.59 -16.14 -13.36
CA PRO A 11 13.44 -15.25 -13.59
C PRO A 11 12.63 -15.59 -14.86
N ALA A 12 12.95 -16.67 -15.58
CA ALA A 12 12.32 -16.98 -16.86
C ALA A 12 11.33 -18.15 -16.78
N ARG A 13 10.09 -17.90 -16.31
CA ARG A 13 8.83 -18.58 -16.71
C ARG A 13 7.65 -18.15 -15.82
N THR A 14 7.33 -16.86 -15.80
CA THR A 14 5.96 -16.46 -15.44
C THR A 14 5.11 -16.69 -16.69
N GLU A 15 4.58 -17.91 -16.85
CA GLU A 15 3.46 -18.15 -17.75
C GLU A 15 2.44 -17.03 -17.52
N LYS A 16 2.17 -16.19 -18.53
CA LYS A 16 1.11 -15.19 -18.49
C LYS A 16 -0.22 -15.93 -18.41
N LEU A 17 -0.57 -16.38 -17.19
CA LEU A 17 -1.81 -17.08 -16.89
C LEU A 17 -2.97 -16.27 -17.46
N ARG A 18 -3.75 -16.88 -18.36
CA ARG A 18 -4.90 -16.26 -19.01
C ARG A 18 -5.72 -15.48 -17.99
N THR A 19 -5.81 -14.17 -18.16
CA THR A 19 -6.54 -13.30 -17.22
C THR A 19 -8.02 -13.68 -17.24
N THR A 20 -8.51 -14.22 -16.12
CA THR A 20 -9.91 -14.60 -15.96
C THR A 20 -10.79 -13.35 -15.88
N ARG A 21 -12.08 -13.49 -16.18
CA ARG A 21 -13.06 -12.40 -16.01
C ARG A 21 -13.05 -11.84 -14.58
N GLN A 22 -12.88 -12.71 -13.57
CA GLN A 22 -12.78 -12.30 -12.18
C GLN A 22 -11.53 -11.46 -11.91
N ARG A 23 -10.35 -11.91 -12.37
CA ARG A 23 -9.09 -11.19 -12.18
C ARG A 23 -9.13 -9.81 -12.82
N ARG A 24 -9.67 -9.71 -14.04
CA ARG A 24 -9.86 -8.42 -14.73
C ARG A 24 -10.77 -7.49 -13.93
N MET A 25 -11.90 -7.99 -13.43
CA MET A 25 -12.83 -7.17 -12.63
C MET A 25 -12.22 -6.66 -11.32
N ILE A 26 -11.40 -7.48 -10.66
CA ILE A 26 -10.66 -7.10 -9.45
C ILE A 26 -9.64 -6.00 -9.79
N LEU A 27 -8.86 -6.20 -10.85
CA LEU A 27 -7.86 -5.24 -11.31
C LEU A 27 -8.48 -3.90 -11.72
N ASP A 28 -9.58 -3.95 -12.48
CA ASP A 28 -10.35 -2.75 -12.87
C ASP A 28 -10.85 -2.01 -11.63
N GLU A 29 -11.32 -2.72 -10.60
CA GLU A 29 -11.81 -2.09 -9.37
C GLU A 29 -10.69 -1.43 -8.56
N LEU A 30 -9.49 -2.03 -8.52
CA LEU A 30 -8.31 -1.43 -7.92
C LEU A 30 -7.84 -0.18 -8.67
N ARG A 31 -7.88 -0.18 -10.01
CA ARG A 31 -7.40 0.93 -10.84
C ARG A 31 -8.38 2.11 -10.97
N LYS A 32 -9.62 1.98 -10.49
CA LYS A 32 -10.65 3.05 -10.59
C LYS A 32 -10.41 4.25 -9.69
N ARG A 33 -9.65 4.09 -8.60
CA ARG A 33 -9.45 5.13 -7.60
C ARG A 33 -8.03 5.03 -7.08
N ASN A 34 -7.43 6.17 -6.76
CA ASN A 34 -6.14 6.27 -6.07
C ASN A 34 -6.30 5.98 -4.55
N THR A 35 -7.14 5.00 -4.23
CA THR A 35 -7.41 4.55 -2.86
C THR A 35 -6.89 3.13 -2.75
N HIS A 36 -6.32 2.78 -1.61
CA HIS A 36 -5.66 1.48 -1.40
C HIS A 36 -6.51 0.59 -0.49
N PRO A 37 -7.55 -0.10 -1.00
CA PRO A 37 -8.46 -0.87 -0.17
C PRO A 37 -7.78 -2.09 0.43
N THR A 38 -8.33 -2.56 1.55
CA THR A 38 -8.09 -3.92 2.03
C THR A 38 -8.84 -4.92 1.15
N ALA A 39 -8.52 -6.21 1.28
CA ALA A 39 -9.22 -7.25 0.55
C ALA A 39 -10.73 -7.28 0.85
N ASP A 40 -11.13 -6.99 2.09
CA ASP A 40 -12.54 -6.95 2.50
C ASP A 40 -13.30 -5.80 1.83
N VAL A 41 -12.72 -4.60 1.82
CA VAL A 41 -13.31 -3.43 1.13
C VAL A 41 -13.42 -3.69 -0.36
N LEU A 42 -12.40 -4.33 -0.95
CA LEU A 42 -12.42 -4.67 -2.36
C LEU A 42 -13.47 -5.74 -2.67
N TYR A 43 -13.60 -6.76 -1.82
CA TYR A 43 -14.63 -7.79 -1.92
C TYR A 43 -16.04 -7.19 -1.93
N GLU A 44 -16.34 -6.28 -0.99
CA GLU A 44 -17.64 -5.60 -0.92
C GLU A 44 -17.97 -4.79 -2.17
N LYS A 45 -16.96 -4.24 -2.86
CA LYS A 45 -17.13 -3.55 -4.14
C LYS A 45 -17.31 -4.53 -5.30
N VAL A 46 -16.45 -5.54 -5.39
CA VAL A 46 -16.44 -6.50 -6.51
C VAL A 46 -17.68 -7.39 -6.51
N ARG A 47 -18.19 -7.80 -5.34
CA ARG A 47 -19.39 -8.65 -5.23
C ARG A 47 -20.64 -8.03 -5.86
N LYS A 48 -20.72 -6.69 -5.93
CA LYS A 48 -21.82 -5.97 -6.61
C LYS A 48 -21.87 -6.27 -8.11
N ARG A 49 -20.71 -6.60 -8.71
CA ARG A 49 -20.57 -6.95 -10.14
C ARG A 49 -20.42 -8.46 -10.36
N LEU A 50 -19.95 -9.19 -9.35
CA LEU A 50 -19.75 -10.63 -9.36
C LEU A 50 -20.40 -11.27 -8.11
N PRO A 51 -21.73 -11.44 -8.05
CA PRO A 51 -22.43 -11.84 -6.82
C PRO A 51 -22.04 -13.21 -6.25
N ARG A 52 -21.46 -14.09 -7.07
CA ARG A 52 -21.01 -15.43 -6.67
C ARG A 52 -19.53 -15.50 -6.26
N ILE A 53 -18.80 -14.38 -6.26
CA ILE A 53 -17.41 -14.37 -5.84
C ILE A 53 -17.32 -14.57 -4.32
N SER A 54 -16.37 -15.36 -3.85
CA SER A 54 -16.06 -15.47 -2.43
C SER A 54 -14.88 -14.58 -2.06
N LEU A 55 -14.78 -14.20 -0.78
CA LEU A 55 -13.63 -13.45 -0.26
C LEU A 55 -12.31 -14.20 -0.51
N GLY A 56 -12.27 -15.53 -0.29
CA GLY A 56 -11.08 -16.34 -0.60
C GLY A 56 -10.69 -16.33 -2.08
N THR A 57 -11.65 -16.11 -2.99
CA THR A 57 -11.35 -15.93 -4.43
C THR A 57 -10.73 -14.57 -4.71
N VAL A 58 -11.12 -13.52 -3.97
CA VAL A 58 -10.49 -12.20 -4.05
C VAL A 58 -9.03 -12.30 -3.59
N TYR A 59 -8.77 -12.88 -2.41
CA TYR A 59 -7.40 -13.09 -1.91
C TYR A 59 -6.50 -13.82 -2.91
N ARG A 60 -6.93 -14.98 -3.43
CA ARG A 60 -6.15 -15.74 -4.43
C ARG A 60 -5.85 -14.93 -5.69
N ASN A 61 -6.79 -14.13 -6.17
CA ASN A 61 -6.54 -13.30 -7.35
C ASN A 61 -5.58 -12.15 -7.04
N LEU A 62 -5.63 -11.57 -5.84
CA LEU A 62 -4.70 -10.53 -5.42
C LEU A 62 -3.26 -11.07 -5.28
N GLU A 63 -3.11 -12.28 -4.75
CA GLU A 63 -1.81 -12.98 -4.71
C GLU A 63 -1.25 -13.20 -6.11
N ILE A 64 -2.08 -13.72 -7.03
CA ILE A 64 -1.68 -13.92 -8.43
C ILE A 64 -1.29 -12.60 -9.10
N LEU A 65 -2.10 -11.54 -8.94
CA LEU A 65 -1.82 -10.23 -9.52
C LEU A 65 -0.53 -9.61 -8.96
N THR A 66 -0.28 -9.79 -7.65
CA THR A 66 0.95 -9.33 -7.00
C THR A 66 2.16 -10.09 -7.55
N ALA A 67 2.07 -11.42 -7.66
CA ALA A 67 3.13 -12.25 -8.22
C ALA A 67 3.40 -11.95 -9.70
N GLN A 68 2.40 -11.47 -10.44
CA GLN A 68 2.52 -11.03 -11.83
C GLN A 68 3.05 -9.59 -11.96
N GLY A 69 3.23 -8.85 -10.86
CA GLY A 69 3.65 -7.45 -10.88
C GLY A 69 2.58 -6.48 -11.40
N GLU A 70 1.33 -6.90 -11.50
CA GLU A 70 0.21 -6.08 -12.01
C GLU A 70 -0.34 -5.10 -10.96
N ILE A 71 -0.11 -5.42 -9.68
CA ILE A 71 -0.52 -4.64 -8.50
C ILE A 71 0.61 -4.68 -7.46
N GLN A 72 0.61 -3.72 -6.54
CA GLN A 72 1.50 -3.72 -5.39
C GLN A 72 0.73 -4.04 -4.09
N THR A 73 1.40 -4.75 -3.19
CA THR A 73 0.95 -4.94 -1.81
C THR A 73 1.57 -3.86 -0.93
N LEU A 74 0.73 -3.21 -0.12
CA LEU A 74 1.16 -2.25 0.89
C LEU A 74 0.93 -2.89 2.27
N GLU A 75 2.03 -3.23 2.94
CA GLU A 75 2.01 -3.83 4.27
C GLU A 75 2.79 -2.94 5.23
N ILE A 76 2.06 -2.19 6.07
CA ILE A 76 2.65 -1.42 7.16
C ILE A 76 2.56 -2.25 8.42
N SER A 77 3.68 -2.35 9.14
CA SER A 77 3.82 -3.15 10.36
C SER A 77 2.62 -2.99 11.28
N GLY A 78 1.94 -4.11 11.59
CA GLY A 78 0.78 -4.14 12.48
C GLY A 78 -0.56 -3.69 11.88
N SER A 79 -0.62 -3.32 10.59
CA SER A 79 -1.85 -2.91 9.92
C SER A 79 -2.35 -3.94 8.90
N GLN A 80 -3.64 -3.88 8.56
CA GLN A 80 -4.21 -4.74 7.52
C GLN A 80 -3.55 -4.48 6.17
N LYS A 81 -3.28 -5.56 5.43
CA LYS A 81 -2.72 -5.54 4.08
C LYS A 81 -3.63 -4.75 3.12
N ARG A 82 -3.04 -3.79 2.41
CA ARG A 82 -3.70 -2.97 1.38
C ARG A 82 -3.13 -3.27 0.00
N TYR A 83 -3.90 -2.95 -1.03
CA TYR A 83 -3.55 -3.26 -2.41
C TYR A 83 -3.63 -2.02 -3.27
N ASP A 84 -2.64 -1.87 -4.14
CA ASP A 84 -2.45 -0.76 -5.06
C ASP A 84 -2.55 -1.24 -6.51
N GLY A 85 -3.43 -0.62 -7.29
CA GLY A 85 -3.62 -0.95 -8.70
C GLY A 85 -2.50 -0.47 -9.63
N VAL A 86 -1.59 0.38 -9.13
CA VAL A 86 -0.50 0.99 -9.87
C VAL A 86 0.84 0.54 -9.26
N PRO A 87 1.59 -0.36 -9.92
CA PRO A 87 2.83 -0.90 -9.37
C PRO A 87 4.03 0.07 -9.45
N GLN A 88 3.83 1.27 -10.00
CA GLN A 88 4.90 2.26 -10.16
C GLN A 88 5.24 2.89 -8.81
N LYS A 89 6.51 3.19 -8.57
CA LYS A 89 6.93 3.79 -7.29
C LYS A 89 6.32 5.18 -7.10
N HIS A 90 5.53 5.32 -6.04
CA HIS A 90 5.02 6.58 -5.52
C HIS A 90 4.94 6.49 -4.00
N TYR A 91 4.70 7.61 -3.33
CA TYR A 91 4.53 7.62 -1.88
C TYR A 91 3.06 7.60 -1.50
N HIS A 92 2.78 7.13 -0.29
CA HIS A 92 1.44 7.03 0.25
C HIS A 92 1.28 7.92 1.49
N ILE A 93 0.07 8.44 1.68
CA ILE A 93 -0.36 9.10 2.91
C ILE A 93 -1.44 8.29 3.60
N ARG A 94 -1.29 8.06 4.91
CA ARG A 94 -2.23 7.32 5.75
C ARG A 94 -2.94 8.23 6.74
N CYS A 95 -4.25 8.06 6.85
CA CYS A 95 -5.05 8.67 7.90
C CYS A 95 -4.85 7.92 9.23
N LEU A 96 -4.44 8.61 10.28
CA LEU A 96 -4.21 8.01 11.59
C LEU A 96 -5.50 7.56 12.28
N HIS A 97 -6.62 8.23 12.01
CA HIS A 97 -7.90 7.90 12.65
C HIS A 97 -8.61 6.70 12.00
N CYS A 98 -8.79 6.71 10.68
CA CYS A 98 -9.57 5.68 9.99
C CYS A 98 -8.71 4.69 9.19
N GLY A 99 -7.41 4.90 9.13
CA GLY A 99 -6.47 4.05 8.40
C GLY A 99 -6.58 4.13 6.87
N SER A 100 -7.43 5.01 6.31
CA SER A 100 -7.51 5.23 4.86
C SER A 100 -6.16 5.66 4.28
N MET A 101 -5.93 5.32 3.01
CA MET A 101 -4.64 5.55 2.35
C MET A 101 -4.83 5.98 0.92
N ASP A 102 -4.17 7.07 0.57
CA ASP A 102 -4.20 7.73 -0.73
C ASP A 102 -2.76 7.98 -1.24
N ASP A 103 -2.60 8.27 -2.52
CA ASP A 103 -1.32 8.69 -3.10
C ASP A 103 -0.90 10.05 -2.51
N ALA A 104 0.38 10.18 -2.15
CA ALA A 104 0.97 11.48 -1.89
C ALA A 104 1.40 12.10 -3.24
N PRO A 105 0.93 13.31 -3.59
CA PRO A 105 1.17 13.94 -4.89
C PRO A 105 2.57 14.58 -4.97
N ILE A 106 3.59 13.82 -4.59
CA ILE A 106 4.99 14.24 -4.69
C ILE A 106 5.76 13.17 -5.45
N ALA A 107 6.73 13.62 -6.26
CA ALA A 107 7.63 12.70 -6.92
C ALA A 107 8.47 11.95 -5.86
N PRO A 108 8.82 10.67 -6.11
CA PRO A 108 9.82 9.97 -5.32
C PRO A 108 11.07 10.83 -5.16
N LEU A 109 11.48 11.07 -3.91
CA LEU A 109 12.70 11.79 -3.61
C LEU A 109 13.87 10.90 -3.98
N ASN A 110 14.37 11.11 -5.21
CA ASN A 110 15.60 10.48 -5.64
C ASN A 110 16.73 11.07 -4.80
N ARG A 111 17.62 10.22 -4.29
CA ARG A 111 18.85 10.59 -3.54
C ARG A 111 18.69 10.89 -2.05
N LEU A 112 17.58 10.49 -1.42
CA LEU A 112 17.49 10.59 0.05
C LEU A 112 18.63 9.78 0.73
N GLU A 113 19.01 8.66 0.12
CA GLU A 113 20.09 7.78 0.57
C GLU A 113 21.48 8.35 0.33
N ASP A 114 21.66 9.28 -0.61
CA ASP A 114 22.98 9.84 -0.93
C ASP A 114 23.59 10.56 0.27
N ALA A 115 22.75 11.20 1.10
CA ALA A 115 23.18 11.85 2.34
C ALA A 115 23.73 10.87 3.39
N LEU A 116 23.43 9.57 3.26
CA LEU A 116 23.94 8.53 4.15
C LEU A 116 25.29 7.97 3.66
N TYR A 117 25.68 8.24 2.42
CA TYR A 117 26.95 7.77 1.89
C TYR A 117 28.12 8.43 2.65
N GLY A 118 28.98 7.61 3.26
CA GLY A 118 30.10 8.09 4.09
C GLY A 118 29.71 8.60 5.48
N ALA A 119 28.42 8.83 5.76
CA ALA A 119 27.91 9.20 7.07
C ALA A 119 27.62 7.98 7.97
N THR A 120 27.56 6.79 7.39
CA THR A 120 27.31 5.53 8.10
C THR A 120 28.14 4.37 7.54
N VAL A 121 28.40 3.36 8.37
CA VAL A 121 29.08 2.11 7.99
C VAL A 121 28.12 1.08 7.39
N TYR A 122 26.82 1.38 7.34
CA TYR A 122 25.80 0.48 6.83
C TYR A 122 25.69 0.54 5.30
N THR A 123 25.54 -0.63 4.68
CA THR A 123 25.12 -0.72 3.27
C THR A 123 23.64 -0.40 3.16
N ILE A 124 23.31 0.76 2.59
CA ILE A 124 21.92 1.19 2.40
C ILE A 124 21.30 0.43 1.22
N LEU A 125 20.24 -0.33 1.48
CA LEU A 125 19.49 -1.08 0.45
C LEU A 125 18.23 -0.34 -0.02
N GLY A 126 17.89 0.77 0.64
CA GLY A 126 16.76 1.64 0.30
C GLY A 126 16.19 2.33 1.54
N HIS A 127 15.10 3.07 1.34
CA HIS A 127 14.31 3.67 2.41
C HIS A 127 12.84 3.28 2.28
N ARG A 128 12.13 3.37 3.41
CA ARG A 128 10.68 3.32 3.46
C ARG A 128 10.18 4.65 4.00
N LEU A 129 9.41 5.37 3.19
CA LEU A 129 8.81 6.64 3.57
C LEU A 129 7.29 6.45 3.63
N GLU A 130 6.69 6.93 4.71
CA GLU A 130 5.25 6.98 4.88
C GLU A 130 4.86 8.37 5.38
N PHE A 131 3.86 8.98 4.74
CA PHE A 131 3.23 10.18 5.28
C PHE A 131 2.05 9.78 6.17
N VAL A 132 1.89 10.46 7.30
CA VAL A 132 0.75 10.28 8.20
C VAL A 132 0.02 11.60 8.41
N GLY A 133 -1.29 11.54 8.56
CA GLY A 133 -2.13 12.72 8.78
C GLY A 133 -3.60 12.37 8.99
N LEU A 134 -4.49 13.29 8.60
CA LEU A 134 -5.95 13.07 8.64
C LEU A 134 -6.55 13.25 7.25
N CYS A 135 -7.33 12.27 6.79
CA CYS A 135 -8.04 12.38 5.52
C CYS A 135 -9.13 13.47 5.59
N PRO A 136 -9.63 13.97 4.44
CA PRO A 136 -10.62 15.06 4.41
C PRO A 136 -11.92 14.78 5.18
N ALA A 137 -12.29 13.51 5.37
CA ALA A 137 -13.46 13.12 6.14
C ALA A 137 -13.20 13.17 7.66
N CYS A 138 -11.97 12.90 8.08
CA CYS A 138 -11.56 12.88 9.49
C CYS A 138 -11.14 14.27 9.98
N SER A 139 -10.45 15.05 9.15
CA SER A 139 -9.98 16.39 9.52
C SER A 139 -11.11 17.39 9.78
N LYS A 140 -12.32 17.15 9.25
CA LYS A 140 -13.51 17.98 9.53
C LYS A 140 -14.14 17.70 10.90
N LYS A 141 -13.71 16.65 11.60
CA LYS A 141 -14.24 16.29 12.92
C LYS A 141 -13.27 16.79 13.99
N GLU A 142 -13.68 17.82 14.72
CA GLU A 142 -12.88 18.47 15.76
C GLU A 142 -12.40 17.48 16.83
N GLU A 143 -13.27 16.57 17.27
CA GLU A 143 -12.94 15.50 18.23
C GLU A 143 -11.79 14.62 17.71
N VAL A 144 -11.81 14.28 16.43
CA VAL A 144 -10.78 13.44 15.81
C VAL A 144 -9.43 14.16 15.74
N ARG A 145 -9.42 15.47 15.44
CA ARG A 145 -8.20 16.27 15.44
C ARG A 145 -7.53 16.27 16.81
N ARG A 146 -8.30 16.56 17.86
CA ARG A 146 -7.78 16.61 19.24
C ARG A 146 -7.21 15.27 19.70
N LEU A 147 -7.90 14.16 19.41
CA LEU A 147 -7.41 12.82 19.73
C LEU A 147 -6.04 12.56 19.08
N VAL A 148 -5.89 12.88 17.79
CA VAL A 148 -4.66 12.63 17.05
C VAL A 148 -3.51 13.56 17.47
N GLU A 149 -3.80 14.82 17.78
CA GLU A 149 -2.80 15.77 18.30
C GLU A 149 -2.24 15.35 19.66
N GLN A 150 -3.12 14.83 20.53
CA GLN A 150 -2.73 14.28 21.84
C GLN A 150 -1.87 13.03 21.70
N ASP A 151 -2.23 12.11 20.80
CA ASP A 151 -1.48 10.85 20.58
C ASP A 151 -0.09 11.08 19.97
N LEU A 152 0.07 12.11 19.13
CA LEU A 152 1.35 12.44 18.49
C LEU A 152 2.23 13.41 19.29
N ASN A 153 1.72 13.93 20.42
CA ASN A 153 2.37 14.96 21.21
C ASN A 153 2.78 16.18 20.36
N LEU A 154 1.98 16.50 19.33
CA LEU A 154 2.20 17.66 18.47
C LEU A 154 1.74 18.92 19.20
N PRO A 155 2.46 20.06 19.10
CA PRO A 155 1.97 21.30 19.66
C PRO A 155 0.63 21.62 18.98
N THR A 156 -0.44 21.73 19.78
CA THR A 156 -1.71 22.22 19.27
C THR A 156 -1.45 23.62 18.76
N GLU A 157 -1.65 23.85 17.45
CA GLU A 157 -1.60 25.21 16.92
C GLU A 157 -2.74 25.98 17.58
N SER A 158 -2.40 26.70 18.64
CA SER A 158 -3.21 27.75 19.21
C SER A 158 -3.55 28.70 18.06
N SER A 159 -4.82 28.68 17.68
CA SER A 159 -5.49 29.70 16.88
C SER A 159 -4.94 31.08 17.24
N GLY A 160 -4.25 31.72 16.30
CA GLY A 160 -3.94 33.13 16.37
C GLY A 160 -4.64 33.91 15.27
N PRO A 161 -4.53 35.24 15.30
CA PRO A 161 -4.86 36.14 16.40
C PRO A 161 -6.35 36.49 16.46
#